data_AF-A0A950E871-F1
#
_entry.id   AF-A0A950E871-F1
#
_cell.length_a   1.000
_cell.length_b   1.000
_cell.length_c   1.000
_cell.angle_alpha   90.00
_cell.angle_beta   90.00
_cell.angle_gamma   90.00
#
_symmetry.space_group_name_H-M   'P 1'
#
loop_
_entity.id
_entity.type
_entity.pdbx_description
1 polymer ?
#
loop_
_entity_poly.entity_id
_entity_poly.type
_entity_poly.pdbx_seq_one_letter_code
_entity_poly.pdbx_strand_id
1 'polypeptide(L)'
;MFKRIGNLFRGFLNLVISAFERHNPEALLELEKEHLRNQVARYNQGLVSHAGFCESLMAQVKKLEADDRDLRARALANLRAGNRELASQYALRLQTVARELEANRTQLQQAETTYRELIRARDVSIQAAQAKIEYLKTNLNELKIKKATAELAEMATGMVSQIGGAGDTLDRLQNMIEEERRIVAGRARVARDSLNIGDVVLKEAEQKALADQALADFAAKEGIALEPVQSSPQSTTTVEPPTRSMGPKSV
;
A
#
# COMPACT_ATOMS: atom_id res chain seq x y z
N MET A 1 47.17 24.17 -13.72
CA MET A 1 46.63 23.18 -12.75
C MET A 1 45.14 22.86 -12.96
N PHE A 2 44.25 23.85 -13.15
CA PHE A 2 42.79 23.67 -13.20
C PHE A 2 42.23 22.48 -14.03
N LYS A 3 42.80 22.17 -15.21
CA LYS A 3 42.40 20.98 -16.01
C LYS A 3 42.58 19.63 -15.26
N ARG A 4 43.52 19.51 -14.32
CA ARG A 4 43.72 18.30 -13.50
C ARG A 4 42.66 18.19 -12.39
N ILE A 5 42.26 19.32 -11.80
CA ILE A 5 41.21 19.38 -10.76
C ILE A 5 39.84 19.04 -11.36
N GLY A 6 39.52 19.57 -12.56
CA GLY A 6 38.30 19.22 -13.28
C GLY A 6 38.20 17.73 -13.62
N ASN A 7 39.31 17.10 -14.01
CA ASN A 7 39.36 15.66 -14.25
C ASN A 7 39.24 14.84 -12.95
N LEU A 8 39.79 15.32 -11.83
CA LEU A 8 39.61 14.70 -10.51
C LEU A 8 38.14 14.76 -10.05
N PHE A 9 37.49 15.92 -10.19
CA PHE A 9 36.07 16.08 -9.86
C PHE A 9 35.17 15.20 -10.74
N ARG A 10 35.46 15.10 -12.05
CA ARG A 10 34.73 14.20 -12.96
C ARG A 10 34.95 12.73 -12.63
N GLY A 11 36.16 12.35 -12.22
CA GLY A 11 36.47 11.02 -11.70
C GLY A 11 35.74 10.71 -10.39
N PHE A 12 35.70 11.67 -9.45
CA PHE A 12 34.99 11.55 -8.19
C PHE A 12 33.47 11.42 -8.40
N LEU A 13 32.87 12.23 -9.28
CA LEU A 13 31.45 12.11 -9.62
C LEU A 13 31.13 10.74 -10.25
N ASN A 14 31.96 10.23 -11.15
CA ASN A 14 31.79 8.88 -11.69
C ASN A 14 31.94 7.78 -10.62
N LEU A 15 32.85 7.95 -9.64
CA LEU A 15 33.02 7.05 -8.51
C LEU A 15 31.83 7.10 -7.54
N VAL A 16 31.27 8.29 -7.28
CA VAL A 16 30.07 8.45 -6.44
C VAL A 16 28.83 7.90 -7.12
N ILE A 17 28.67 8.07 -8.44
CA ILE A 17 27.58 7.42 -9.21
C ILE A 17 27.73 5.89 -9.12
N SER A 18 28.93 5.35 -9.34
CA SER A 18 29.21 3.90 -9.22
C SER A 18 29.01 3.36 -7.80
N ALA A 19 29.29 4.16 -6.76
CA ALA A 19 29.05 3.80 -5.37
C ALA A 19 27.56 3.89 -4.98
N PHE A 20 26.82 4.85 -5.52
CA PHE A 20 25.38 5.03 -5.28
C PHE A 20 24.56 3.91 -5.93
N GLU A 21 24.88 3.52 -7.18
CA GLU A 21 24.31 2.34 -7.84
C GLU A 21 24.62 1.04 -7.06
N ARG A 22 25.82 0.93 -6.45
CA ARG A 22 26.19 -0.21 -5.60
C ARG A 22 25.50 -0.24 -4.23
N HIS A 23 25.09 0.91 -3.69
CA HIS A 23 24.54 0.98 -2.34
C HIS A 23 23.07 0.58 -2.24
N ASN A 24 22.27 0.84 -3.29
CA ASN A 24 20.84 0.53 -3.34
C ASN A 24 20.46 -0.32 -4.58
N PRO A 25 20.91 -1.58 -4.67
CA PRO A 25 20.50 -2.50 -5.73
C PRO A 25 18.97 -2.75 -5.81
N GLU A 26 18.23 -2.47 -4.74
CA GLU A 26 16.76 -2.46 -4.75
C GLU A 26 16.19 -1.34 -5.62
N ALA A 27 16.73 -0.12 -5.50
CA ALA A 27 16.28 1.03 -6.29
C ALA A 27 16.56 0.83 -7.79
N LEU A 28 17.67 0.15 -8.14
CA LEU A 28 17.94 -0.26 -9.52
C LEU A 28 16.92 -1.29 -10.04
N LEU A 29 16.51 -2.25 -9.20
CA LEU A 29 15.49 -3.23 -9.57
C LEU A 29 14.09 -2.59 -9.71
N GLU A 30 13.77 -1.57 -8.92
CA GLU A 30 12.54 -0.79 -9.07
C GLU A 30 12.57 0.08 -10.32
N LEU A 31 13.68 0.76 -10.60
CA LEU A 31 13.88 1.53 -11.83
C LEU A 31 13.73 0.65 -13.08
N GLU A 32 14.29 -0.56 -13.08
CA GLU A 32 14.17 -1.49 -14.22
C GLU A 32 12.72 -2.01 -14.39
N LYS A 33 11.98 -2.23 -13.30
CA LYS A 33 10.53 -2.55 -13.36
C LYS A 33 9.72 -1.39 -13.94
N GLU A 34 10.01 -0.15 -13.54
CA GLU A 34 9.35 1.04 -14.07
C GLU A 34 9.70 1.25 -15.55
N HIS A 35 10.97 1.07 -15.92
CA HIS A 35 11.43 1.13 -17.30
C HIS A 35 10.74 0.08 -18.17
N LEU A 36 10.66 -1.18 -17.72
CA LEU A 36 9.91 -2.24 -18.40
C LEU A 36 8.42 -1.87 -18.56
N ARG A 37 7.77 -1.36 -17.50
CA ARG A 37 6.38 -0.91 -17.55
C ARG A 37 6.18 0.19 -18.60
N ASN A 38 7.08 1.16 -18.65
CA ASN A 38 7.06 2.25 -19.63
C ASN A 38 7.35 1.74 -21.06
N GLN A 39 8.24 0.77 -21.23
CA GLN A 39 8.53 0.13 -22.51
C GLN A 39 7.32 -0.66 -23.03
N VAL A 40 6.66 -1.45 -22.17
CA VAL A 40 5.42 -2.18 -22.49
C VAL A 40 4.29 -1.23 -22.87
N ALA A 41 4.14 -0.10 -22.15
CA ALA A 41 3.15 0.92 -22.51
C ALA A 41 3.40 1.50 -23.92
N ARG A 42 4.65 1.86 -24.23
CA ARG A 42 5.04 2.34 -25.58
C ARG A 42 4.83 1.28 -26.66
N TYR A 43 5.15 0.03 -26.37
CA TYR A 43 4.94 -1.09 -27.31
C TYR A 43 3.45 -1.32 -27.58
N ASN A 44 2.62 -1.30 -26.54
CA ASN A 44 1.17 -1.43 -26.68
C ASN A 44 0.57 -0.26 -27.46
N GLN A 45 1.08 0.97 -27.33
CA GLN A 45 0.67 2.08 -28.19
C GLN A 45 0.98 1.81 -29.68
N GLY A 46 2.13 1.21 -29.97
CA GLY A 46 2.48 0.75 -31.32
C GLY A 46 1.55 -0.34 -31.85
N LEU A 47 1.20 -1.33 -31.01
CA LEU A 47 0.22 -2.37 -31.34
C LEU A 47 -1.17 -1.78 -31.61
N VAL A 48 -1.63 -0.78 -30.84
CA VAL A 48 -2.91 -0.11 -31.08
C VAL A 48 -2.91 0.62 -32.42
N SER A 49 -1.84 1.36 -32.75
CA SER A 49 -1.70 1.99 -34.06
C SER A 49 -1.72 0.97 -35.21
N HIS A 50 -1.05 -0.18 -35.04
CA HIS A 50 -1.03 -1.24 -36.05
C HIS A 50 -2.39 -1.95 -36.18
N ALA A 51 -3.11 -2.17 -35.08
CA ALA A 51 -4.48 -2.68 -35.11
C ALA A 51 -5.43 -1.72 -35.84
N GLY A 52 -5.32 -0.41 -35.57
CA GLY A 52 -6.06 0.63 -36.29
C GLY A 52 -5.79 0.64 -37.79
N PHE A 53 -4.55 0.37 -38.22
CA PHE A 53 -4.21 0.19 -39.63
C PHE A 53 -4.90 -1.05 -40.24
N CYS A 54 -4.88 -2.20 -39.55
CA CYS A 54 -5.59 -3.40 -39.97
C CYS A 54 -7.10 -3.15 -40.14
N GLU A 55 -7.76 -2.56 -39.13
CA GLU A 55 -9.19 -2.20 -39.19
C GLU A 55 -9.50 -1.23 -40.35
N SER A 56 -8.60 -0.27 -40.62
CA SER A 56 -8.75 0.66 -41.74
C SER A 56 -8.68 -0.04 -43.11
N LEU A 57 -7.83 -1.06 -43.25
CA LEU A 57 -7.76 -1.90 -44.45
C LEU A 57 -8.99 -2.81 -44.55
N MET A 58 -9.45 -3.40 -43.45
CA MET A 58 -10.69 -4.20 -43.41
C MET A 58 -11.91 -3.38 -43.84
N ALA A 59 -12.01 -2.12 -43.41
CA ALA A 59 -13.07 -1.21 -43.82
C ALA A 59 -13.00 -0.87 -45.32
N GLN A 60 -11.79 -0.63 -45.86
CA GLN A 60 -11.57 -0.40 -47.30
C GLN A 60 -11.92 -1.63 -48.14
N VAL A 61 -11.51 -2.83 -47.73
CA VAL A 61 -11.85 -4.10 -48.38
C VAL A 61 -13.37 -4.29 -48.40
N LYS A 62 -14.07 -4.13 -47.27
CA LYS A 62 -15.53 -4.24 -47.18
C LYS A 62 -16.26 -3.26 -48.11
N LYS A 63 -15.74 -2.04 -48.26
CA LYS A 63 -16.28 -1.03 -49.19
C LYS A 63 -16.07 -1.47 -50.64
N LEU A 64 -14.85 -1.83 -51.03
CA LEU A 64 -14.54 -2.28 -52.40
C LEU A 64 -15.29 -3.57 -52.77
N GLU A 65 -15.59 -4.45 -51.81
CA GLU A 65 -16.46 -5.61 -52.00
C GLU A 65 -17.93 -5.26 -52.25
N ALA A 66 -18.42 -4.14 -51.70
CA ALA A 66 -19.74 -3.61 -52.03
C ALA A 66 -19.72 -2.98 -53.43
N ASP A 67 -18.72 -2.13 -53.71
CA ASP A 67 -18.55 -1.46 -55.00
C ASP A 67 -18.38 -2.47 -56.16
N ASP A 68 -17.62 -3.56 -55.98
CA ASP A 68 -17.50 -4.66 -56.97
C ASP A 68 -18.87 -5.30 -57.26
N ARG A 69 -19.63 -5.66 -56.22
CA ARG A 69 -20.95 -6.30 -56.36
C ARG A 69 -21.93 -5.38 -57.08
N ASP A 70 -21.97 -4.10 -56.72
CA ASP A 70 -22.84 -3.09 -57.32
C ASP A 70 -22.48 -2.81 -58.79
N LEU A 71 -21.20 -2.62 -59.10
CA LEU A 71 -20.71 -2.40 -60.46
C LEU A 71 -20.97 -3.63 -61.34
N ARG A 72 -20.75 -4.84 -60.81
CA ARG A 72 -21.02 -6.11 -61.49
C ARG A 72 -22.51 -6.28 -61.78
N ALA A 73 -23.38 -6.01 -60.82
CA ALA A 73 -24.83 -6.03 -61.01
C ALA A 73 -25.28 -5.01 -62.08
N ARG A 74 -24.78 -3.77 -62.02
CA ARG A 74 -25.09 -2.71 -63.01
C ARG A 74 -24.59 -3.05 -64.42
N ALA A 75 -23.38 -3.57 -64.56
CA ALA A 75 -22.82 -4.01 -65.83
C ALA A 75 -23.67 -5.12 -66.46
N LEU A 76 -24.03 -6.13 -65.67
CA LEU A 76 -24.77 -7.30 -66.12
C LEU A 76 -26.24 -6.97 -66.44
N ALA A 77 -26.87 -6.07 -65.69
CA ALA A 77 -28.19 -5.53 -66.01
C ALA A 77 -28.20 -4.74 -67.33
N ASN A 78 -27.24 -3.83 -67.53
CA ASN A 78 -27.14 -3.07 -68.78
C ASN A 78 -26.81 -3.97 -69.98
N LEU A 79 -25.98 -4.99 -69.81
CA LEU A 79 -25.68 -5.96 -70.86
C LEU A 79 -26.93 -6.75 -71.29
N ARG A 80 -27.76 -7.19 -70.33
CA ARG A 80 -29.05 -7.84 -70.60
C ARG A 80 -30.06 -6.92 -71.27
N ALA A 81 -30.02 -5.62 -70.96
CA ALA A 81 -30.87 -4.61 -71.59
C ALA A 81 -30.38 -4.17 -72.99
N GLY A 82 -29.26 -4.70 -73.49
CA GLY A 82 -28.68 -4.29 -74.77
C GLY A 82 -27.86 -3.00 -74.73
N ASN A 83 -27.75 -2.34 -73.57
CA ASN A 83 -27.00 -1.10 -73.35
C ASN A 83 -25.48 -1.34 -73.31
N ARG A 84 -24.91 -1.80 -74.43
CA ARG A 84 -23.53 -2.30 -74.53
C ARG A 84 -22.46 -1.26 -74.13
N GLU A 85 -22.70 0.01 -74.43
CA GLU A 85 -21.79 1.12 -74.08
C GLU A 85 -21.71 1.31 -72.56
N LEU A 86 -22.86 1.50 -71.89
CA LEU A 86 -22.93 1.63 -70.44
C LEU A 86 -22.42 0.38 -69.72
N ALA A 87 -22.72 -0.82 -70.23
CA ALA A 87 -22.21 -2.07 -69.69
C ALA A 87 -20.66 -2.12 -69.75
N SER A 88 -20.06 -1.66 -70.84
CA SER A 88 -18.60 -1.59 -71.02
C SER A 88 -17.96 -0.59 -70.05
N GLN A 89 -18.58 0.58 -69.85
CA GLN A 89 -18.10 1.58 -68.87
C GLN A 89 -18.15 1.05 -67.43
N TYR A 90 -19.22 0.34 -67.04
CA TYR A 90 -19.28 -0.32 -65.73
C TYR A 90 -18.26 -1.46 -65.60
N ALA A 91 -18.02 -2.23 -66.66
CA ALA A 91 -17.02 -3.31 -66.66
C ALA A 91 -15.57 -2.79 -66.50
N LEU A 92 -15.23 -1.64 -67.10
CA LEU A 92 -13.93 -1.00 -66.89
C LEU A 92 -13.74 -0.54 -65.44
N ARG A 93 -14.76 0.08 -64.83
CA ARG A 93 -14.74 0.47 -63.41
C ARG A 93 -14.61 -0.74 -62.49
N LEU A 94 -15.35 -1.82 -62.80
CA LEU A 94 -15.28 -3.09 -62.09
C LEU A 94 -13.85 -3.67 -62.13
N GLN A 95 -13.16 -3.60 -63.28
CA GLN A 95 -11.78 -4.08 -63.39
C GLN A 95 -10.82 -3.27 -62.50
N THR A 96 -10.99 -1.95 -62.39
CA THR A 96 -10.19 -1.11 -61.49
C THR A 96 -10.44 -1.48 -60.03
N VAL A 97 -11.72 -1.53 -59.61
CA VAL A 97 -12.11 -1.89 -58.23
C VAL A 97 -11.62 -3.30 -57.85
N ALA A 98 -11.67 -4.26 -58.78
CA ALA A 98 -11.18 -5.61 -58.53
C ALA A 98 -9.66 -5.67 -58.26
N ARG A 99 -8.86 -4.88 -58.99
CA ARG A 99 -7.40 -4.77 -58.76
C ARG A 99 -7.09 -4.09 -57.42
N GLU A 100 -7.80 -3.02 -57.08
CA GLU A 100 -7.68 -2.33 -55.80
C GLU A 100 -8.08 -3.24 -54.62
N LEU A 101 -9.13 -4.04 -54.80
CA LEU A 101 -9.60 -5.01 -53.82
C LEU A 101 -8.57 -6.13 -53.58
N GLU A 102 -7.95 -6.66 -54.63
CA GLU A 102 -6.89 -7.68 -54.53
C GLU A 102 -5.64 -7.13 -53.82
N ALA A 103 -5.22 -5.90 -54.17
CA ALA A 103 -4.11 -5.23 -53.52
C ALA A 103 -4.38 -4.99 -52.02
N ASN A 104 -5.57 -4.46 -51.68
CA ASN A 104 -5.94 -4.19 -50.29
C ASN A 104 -6.13 -5.47 -49.46
N ARG A 105 -6.65 -6.55 -50.04
CA ARG A 105 -6.71 -7.86 -49.37
C ARG A 105 -5.31 -8.42 -49.08
N THR A 106 -4.38 -8.27 -50.02
CA THR A 106 -2.99 -8.70 -49.85
C THR A 106 -2.29 -7.89 -48.75
N GLN A 107 -2.45 -6.56 -48.75
CA GLN A 107 -1.93 -5.68 -47.70
C GLN A 107 -2.54 -6.00 -46.33
N LEU A 108 -3.85 -6.27 -46.26
CA LEU A 108 -4.52 -6.66 -45.02
C LEU A 108 -3.96 -7.96 -44.46
N GLN A 109 -3.79 -8.99 -45.29
CA GLN A 109 -3.22 -10.27 -44.86
C GLN A 109 -1.79 -10.11 -44.30
N GLN A 110 -0.97 -9.29 -44.97
CA GLN A 110 0.38 -8.96 -44.50
C GLN A 110 0.33 -8.20 -43.17
N ALA A 111 -0.53 -7.18 -43.06
CA ALA A 111 -0.70 -6.39 -41.84
C ALA A 111 -1.19 -7.24 -40.66
N GLU A 112 -2.18 -8.12 -40.86
CA GLU A 112 -2.63 -9.06 -39.82
C GLU A 112 -1.52 -10.03 -39.37
N THR A 113 -0.68 -10.50 -40.31
CA THR A 113 0.44 -11.40 -40.01
C THR A 113 1.45 -10.68 -39.12
N THR A 114 1.90 -9.49 -39.53
CA THR A 114 2.80 -8.63 -38.74
C THR A 114 2.20 -8.30 -37.36
N TYR A 115 0.90 -7.99 -37.28
CA TYR A 115 0.25 -7.71 -36.00
C TYR A 115 0.29 -8.91 -35.03
N ARG A 116 0.02 -10.12 -35.53
CA ARG A 116 0.12 -11.37 -34.74
C ARG A 116 1.56 -11.66 -34.31
N GLU A 117 2.54 -11.37 -35.15
CA GLU A 117 3.97 -11.51 -34.82
C GLU A 117 4.42 -10.51 -33.75
N LEU A 118 3.98 -9.25 -33.83
CA LEU A 118 4.24 -8.23 -32.82
C LEU A 118 3.64 -8.61 -31.45
N ILE A 119 2.43 -9.18 -31.41
CA ILE A 119 1.84 -9.71 -30.17
C ILE A 119 2.72 -10.82 -29.58
N ARG A 120 3.13 -11.80 -30.40
CA ARG A 120 4.02 -12.90 -29.94
C ARG A 120 5.37 -12.38 -29.44
N ALA A 121 5.98 -11.44 -30.16
CA ALA A 121 7.24 -10.83 -29.77
C ALA A 121 7.14 -10.05 -28.44
N ARG A 122 6.04 -9.32 -28.23
CA ARG A 122 5.71 -8.69 -26.94
C ARG A 122 5.62 -9.72 -25.83
N ASP A 123 4.85 -10.79 -26.02
CA ASP A 123 4.57 -11.74 -24.94
C ASP A 123 5.83 -12.50 -24.52
N VAL A 124 6.65 -12.93 -25.48
CA VAL A 124 7.96 -13.57 -25.22
C VAL A 124 8.92 -12.61 -24.52
N SER A 125 8.99 -11.34 -24.94
CA SER A 125 9.89 -10.35 -24.31
C SER A 125 9.45 -9.96 -22.90
N ILE A 126 8.14 -9.82 -22.65
CA ILE A 126 7.61 -9.58 -21.30
C ILE A 126 7.90 -10.77 -20.38
N GLN A 127 7.66 -12.00 -20.82
CA GLN A 127 7.95 -13.21 -20.04
C GLN A 127 9.44 -13.32 -19.70
N ALA A 128 10.33 -13.08 -20.67
CA ALA A 128 11.78 -13.09 -20.45
C ALA A 128 12.22 -11.99 -19.45
N ALA A 129 11.64 -10.79 -19.55
CA ALA A 129 11.94 -9.69 -18.63
C ALA A 129 11.43 -9.98 -17.20
N GLN A 130 10.23 -10.53 -17.06
CA GLN A 130 9.67 -10.95 -15.76
C GLN A 130 10.53 -12.05 -15.10
N ALA A 131 10.93 -13.07 -15.85
CA ALA A 131 11.82 -14.12 -15.35
C ALA A 131 13.17 -13.55 -14.87
N LYS A 132 13.73 -12.57 -15.60
CA LYS A 132 14.97 -11.89 -15.20
C LYS A 132 14.79 -11.02 -13.96
N ILE A 133 13.64 -10.35 -13.79
CA ILE A 133 13.31 -9.57 -12.59
C ILE A 133 13.22 -10.47 -11.34
N GLU A 134 12.55 -11.62 -11.43
CA GLU A 134 12.43 -12.55 -10.30
C GLU A 134 13.77 -13.24 -9.97
N TYR A 135 14.60 -13.54 -10.97
CA TYR A 135 15.98 -13.98 -10.78
C TYR A 135 16.82 -12.92 -10.02
N LEU A 136 16.80 -11.66 -10.48
CA LEU A 136 17.52 -10.56 -9.82
C LEU A 136 17.04 -10.33 -8.38
N LYS A 137 15.73 -10.36 -8.14
CA LYS A 137 15.11 -10.26 -6.81
C LYS A 137 15.56 -11.39 -5.87
N THR A 138 15.65 -12.62 -6.38
CA THR A 138 16.11 -13.79 -5.60
C THR A 138 17.57 -13.63 -5.20
N ASN A 139 18.45 -13.32 -6.16
CA ASN A 139 19.88 -13.08 -5.90
C ASN A 139 20.09 -11.89 -4.95
N LEU A 140 19.26 -10.86 -5.06
CA LEU A 140 19.32 -9.68 -4.19
C LEU A 140 18.94 -10.03 -2.73
N ASN A 141 17.91 -10.85 -2.53
CA ASN A 141 17.58 -11.36 -1.20
C ASN A 141 18.70 -12.24 -0.61
N GLU A 142 19.31 -13.10 -1.43
CA GLU A 142 20.47 -13.89 -1.00
C GLU A 142 21.67 -12.99 -0.63
N LEU A 143 21.93 -11.93 -1.42
CA LEU A 143 22.99 -10.96 -1.14
C LEU A 143 22.72 -10.19 0.16
N LYS A 144 21.46 -9.80 0.44
CA LYS A 144 21.08 -9.19 1.73
C LYS A 144 21.38 -10.12 2.90
N ILE A 145 21.00 -11.39 2.80
CA ILE A 145 21.26 -12.39 3.86
C ILE A 145 22.77 -12.56 4.05
N LYS A 146 23.54 -12.73 2.97
CA LYS A 146 25.01 -12.83 3.03
C LYS A 146 25.65 -11.59 3.65
N LYS A 147 25.18 -10.38 3.30
CA LYS A 147 25.65 -9.12 3.89
C LYS A 147 25.33 -9.07 5.38
N ALA A 148 24.11 -9.40 5.80
CA ALA A 148 23.73 -9.46 7.21
C ALA A 148 24.55 -10.50 7.99
N THR A 149 24.84 -11.68 7.41
CA THR A 149 25.71 -12.68 8.07
C THR A 149 27.16 -12.23 8.15
N ALA A 150 27.65 -11.47 7.16
CA ALA A 150 29.00 -10.89 7.19
C ALA A 150 29.09 -9.76 8.22
N GLU A 151 28.10 -8.84 8.26
CA GLU A 151 27.99 -7.80 9.27
C GLU A 151 27.88 -8.39 10.69
N LEU A 152 27.11 -9.48 10.88
CA LEU A 152 27.06 -10.20 12.15
C LEU A 152 28.40 -10.87 12.51
N ALA A 153 29.13 -11.43 11.54
CA ALA A 153 30.44 -12.02 11.76
C ALA A 153 31.53 -10.96 12.05
N GLU A 154 31.48 -9.81 11.39
CA GLU A 154 32.33 -8.63 11.66
C GLU A 154 31.99 -8.01 13.02
N MET A 155 30.71 -7.91 13.39
CA MET A 155 30.30 -7.51 14.75
C MET A 155 30.77 -8.52 15.78
N ALA A 156 30.64 -9.83 15.53
CA ALA A 156 31.11 -10.87 16.45
C ALA A 156 32.64 -10.85 16.59
N THR A 157 33.40 -10.68 15.51
CA THR A 157 34.87 -10.62 15.57
C THR A 157 35.40 -9.29 16.09
N GLY A 158 34.76 -8.17 15.77
CA GLY A 158 35.05 -6.86 16.36
C GLY A 158 34.73 -6.81 17.85
N MET A 159 33.63 -7.46 18.25
CA MET A 159 33.30 -7.68 19.65
C MET A 159 34.31 -8.61 20.31
N VAL A 160 34.72 -9.74 19.70
CA VAL A 160 35.82 -10.60 20.20
C VAL A 160 37.14 -9.84 20.35
N SER A 161 37.44 -8.88 19.47
CA SER A 161 38.62 -8.01 19.57
C SER A 161 38.52 -6.99 20.71
N GLN A 162 37.32 -6.45 20.98
CA GLN A 162 37.04 -5.68 22.20
C GLN A 162 36.97 -6.56 23.46
N ILE A 163 36.64 -7.85 23.32
CA ILE A 163 36.76 -8.91 24.34
C ILE A 163 38.19 -9.46 24.33
N GLY A 164 39.17 -8.55 24.38
CA GLY A 164 40.54 -8.84 24.84
C GLY A 164 40.61 -9.13 26.35
N GLY A 165 39.55 -9.74 26.90
CA GLY A 165 39.27 -9.86 28.33
C GLY A 165 37.97 -10.65 28.54
N ALA A 166 38.06 -11.98 28.47
CA ALA A 166 36.92 -12.90 28.62
C ALA A 166 36.24 -12.85 30.02
N GLY A 167 36.78 -12.09 30.97
CA GLY A 167 36.11 -11.81 32.25
C GLY A 167 35.00 -10.75 32.13
N ASP A 168 35.25 -9.62 31.45
CA ASP A 168 34.36 -8.46 31.51
C ASP A 168 33.01 -8.69 30.82
N THR A 169 32.92 -9.60 29.84
CA THR A 169 31.64 -9.97 29.23
C THR A 169 30.85 -10.97 30.05
N LEU A 170 31.49 -11.89 30.78
CA LEU A 170 30.81 -12.78 31.70
C LEU A 170 30.29 -11.99 32.91
N ASP A 171 31.08 -11.08 33.47
CA ASP A 171 30.64 -10.16 34.51
C ASP A 171 29.51 -9.25 34.03
N ARG A 172 29.54 -8.75 32.79
CA ARG A 172 28.45 -7.92 32.24
C ARG A 172 27.18 -8.73 31.95
N LEU A 173 27.29 -9.99 31.50
CA LEU A 173 26.15 -10.91 31.37
C LEU A 173 25.57 -11.26 32.73
N GLN A 174 26.41 -11.50 33.74
CA GLN A 174 25.98 -11.76 35.11
C GLN A 174 25.26 -10.54 35.69
N ASN A 175 25.83 -9.33 35.56
CA ASN A 175 25.17 -8.08 35.97
C ASN A 175 23.83 -7.88 35.25
N MET A 176 23.76 -8.13 33.93
CA MET A 176 22.51 -7.99 33.17
C MET A 176 21.46 -9.04 33.55
N ILE A 177 21.86 -10.27 33.88
CA ILE A 177 20.96 -11.32 34.41
C ILE A 177 20.50 -10.96 35.84
N GLU A 178 21.38 -10.43 36.68
CA GLU A 178 21.02 -9.93 38.00
C GLU A 178 20.06 -8.74 37.93
N GLU A 179 20.24 -7.85 36.95
CA GLU A 179 19.40 -6.67 36.74
C GLU A 179 18.04 -7.04 36.15
N GLU A 180 17.98 -7.94 35.16
CA GLU A 180 16.75 -8.62 34.71
C GLU A 180 16.03 -9.27 35.91
N ARG A 181 16.75 -10.00 36.77
CA ARG A 181 16.17 -10.64 37.96
C ARG A 181 15.63 -9.62 38.97
N ARG A 182 16.28 -8.46 39.13
CA ARG A 182 15.79 -7.32 39.94
C ARG A 182 14.56 -6.67 39.29
N ILE A 183 14.53 -6.49 37.98
CA ILE A 183 13.39 -5.93 37.22
C ILE A 183 12.19 -6.87 37.30
N VAL A 184 12.38 -8.19 37.13
CA VAL A 184 11.32 -9.20 37.28
C VAL A 184 10.82 -9.27 38.72
N ALA A 185 11.71 -9.24 39.72
CA ALA A 185 11.31 -9.17 41.13
C ALA A 185 10.58 -7.85 41.48
N GLY A 186 10.98 -6.74 40.85
CA GLY A 186 10.31 -5.44 40.96
C GLY A 186 8.91 -5.46 40.34
N ARG A 187 8.78 -5.98 39.11
CA ARG A 187 7.49 -6.19 38.44
C ARG A 187 6.59 -7.16 39.21
N ALA A 188 7.14 -8.21 39.82
CA ALA A 188 6.37 -9.12 40.68
C ALA A 188 5.91 -8.45 41.99
N ARG A 189 6.70 -7.50 42.53
CA ARG A 189 6.31 -6.70 43.69
C ARG A 189 5.21 -5.69 43.33
N VAL A 190 5.40 -4.94 42.24
CA VAL A 190 4.37 -4.04 41.67
C VAL A 190 3.10 -4.81 41.29
N ALA A 191 3.20 -6.04 40.79
CA ALA A 191 2.05 -6.89 40.51
C ALA A 191 1.33 -7.35 41.79
N ARG A 192 2.06 -7.67 42.88
CA ARG A 192 1.44 -7.94 44.19
C ARG A 192 0.76 -6.71 44.78
N ASP A 193 1.36 -5.54 44.62
CA ASP A 193 0.81 -4.28 45.13
C ASP A 193 -0.38 -3.81 44.28
N SER A 194 -0.36 -4.00 42.95
CA SER A 194 -1.48 -3.67 42.06
C SER A 194 -2.65 -4.66 42.16
N LEU A 195 -2.39 -5.93 42.50
CA LEU A 195 -3.42 -6.91 42.86
C LEU A 195 -4.11 -6.62 44.21
N ASN A 196 -3.64 -5.61 44.97
CA ASN A 196 -4.22 -5.22 46.26
C ASN A 196 -4.74 -3.76 46.29
N ILE A 197 -4.95 -3.17 45.10
CA ILE A 197 -5.64 -1.88 44.90
C ILE A 197 -6.91 -2.07 44.03
N GLY A 198 -7.13 -3.28 43.50
CA GLY A 198 -8.19 -3.60 42.54
C GLY A 198 -9.57 -3.95 43.11
N ASP A 199 -9.77 -3.96 44.43
CA ASP A 199 -11.03 -4.37 45.04
C ASP A 199 -11.60 -3.38 46.07
N VAL A 200 -12.76 -2.83 45.72
CA VAL A 200 -13.88 -2.42 46.61
C VAL A 200 -13.65 -1.28 47.63
N VAL A 201 -13.91 -0.04 47.19
CA VAL A 201 -14.82 0.88 47.93
C VAL A 201 -15.83 1.51 46.96
N LEU A 202 -16.70 0.67 46.44
CA LEU A 202 -17.88 1.07 45.66
C LEU A 202 -19.01 1.47 46.65
N LYS A 203 -18.75 2.47 47.53
CA LYS A 203 -19.67 2.83 48.64
C LYS A 203 -19.97 4.32 48.81
N GLU A 204 -19.10 5.24 48.41
CA GLU A 204 -19.36 6.68 48.65
C GLU A 204 -20.55 7.21 47.83
N ALA A 205 -20.75 6.73 46.60
CA ALA A 205 -21.91 7.12 45.78
C ALA A 205 -23.25 6.59 46.34
N GLU A 206 -23.27 5.35 46.85
CA GLU A 206 -24.48 4.77 47.47
C GLU A 206 -24.77 5.39 48.84
N GLN A 207 -23.75 5.64 49.66
CA GLN A 207 -23.93 6.33 50.95
C GLN A 207 -24.44 7.76 50.79
N LYS A 208 -24.01 8.48 49.74
CA LYS A 208 -24.44 9.86 49.51
C LYS A 208 -25.93 9.94 49.11
N ALA A 209 -26.38 9.06 48.22
CA ALA A 209 -27.80 8.96 47.85
C ALA A 209 -28.70 8.59 49.04
N LEU A 210 -28.26 7.66 49.90
CA LEU A 210 -28.99 7.28 51.11
C LEU A 210 -28.98 8.39 52.18
N ALA A 211 -27.91 9.18 52.28
CA ALA A 211 -27.82 10.31 53.21
C ALA A 211 -28.77 11.45 52.81
N ASP A 212 -28.83 11.81 51.52
CA ASP A 212 -29.72 12.86 51.01
C ASP A 212 -31.20 12.48 51.20
N GLN A 213 -31.54 11.19 51.03
CA GLN A 213 -32.89 10.66 51.25
C GLN A 213 -33.27 10.66 52.75
N ALA A 214 -32.34 10.27 53.64
CA ALA A 214 -32.57 10.30 55.09
C ALA A 214 -32.69 11.73 55.65
N LEU A 215 -31.99 12.71 55.06
CA LEU A 215 -32.08 14.12 55.45
C LEU A 215 -33.46 14.71 55.12
N ALA A 216 -34.01 14.38 53.94
CA ALA A 216 -35.34 14.80 53.52
C ALA A 216 -36.44 14.20 54.42
N ASP A 217 -36.36 12.90 54.73
CA ASP A 217 -37.30 12.21 55.63
C ASP A 217 -37.23 12.73 57.08
N PHE A 218 -36.09 13.29 57.50
CA PHE A 218 -35.92 13.93 58.80
C PHE A 218 -36.52 15.34 58.83
N ALA A 219 -36.23 16.18 57.81
CA ALA A 219 -36.82 17.52 57.69
C ALA A 219 -38.36 17.49 57.62
N ALA A 220 -38.92 16.49 56.93
CA ALA A 220 -40.36 16.27 56.85
C ALA A 220 -41.01 15.85 58.20
N LYS A 221 -40.25 15.26 59.13
CA LYS A 221 -40.73 14.84 60.46
C LYS A 221 -40.58 15.93 61.52
N GLU A 222 -39.52 16.73 61.45
CA GLU A 222 -39.27 17.84 62.38
C GLU A 222 -40.05 19.13 62.02
N GLY A 223 -40.77 19.14 60.89
CA GLY A 223 -41.69 20.24 60.54
C GLY A 223 -41.01 21.55 60.14
N ILE A 224 -39.74 21.50 59.73
CA ILE A 224 -38.95 22.67 59.37
C ILE A 224 -39.04 22.90 57.85
N ALA A 225 -39.61 24.03 57.45
CA ALA A 225 -39.62 24.45 56.04
C ALA A 225 -38.20 24.85 55.59
N LEU A 226 -37.71 24.19 54.54
CA LEU A 226 -36.50 24.59 53.81
C LEU A 226 -36.86 25.01 52.39
N GLU A 227 -37.38 26.23 52.25
CA GLU A 227 -37.08 27.01 51.05
C GLU A 227 -35.63 27.51 51.12
N PRO A 228 -34.96 27.74 49.98
CA PRO A 228 -33.54 28.04 49.94
C PRO A 228 -33.27 29.45 50.46
N VAL A 229 -32.05 29.72 50.95
CA VAL A 229 -31.31 30.95 50.60
C VAL A 229 -29.86 30.92 51.13
N GLN A 230 -29.04 31.72 50.46
CA GLN A 230 -27.65 32.03 50.76
C GLN A 230 -27.47 32.82 52.09
N SER A 231 -26.24 32.88 52.59
CA SER A 231 -25.71 33.94 53.48
C SER A 231 -25.94 33.84 55.01
N SER A 232 -24.87 34.19 55.73
CA SER A 232 -24.63 34.38 57.19
C SER A 232 -25.35 35.59 57.85
N PRO A 233 -25.25 35.92 59.18
CA PRO A 233 -24.74 35.24 60.41
C PRO A 233 -25.58 35.40 61.76
N GLN A 234 -25.08 34.81 62.88
CA GLN A 234 -25.19 35.20 64.34
C GLN A 234 -26.41 34.88 65.29
N SER A 235 -26.12 34.05 66.32
CA SER A 235 -26.39 34.17 67.80
C SER A 235 -27.76 33.93 68.51
N THR A 236 -27.72 33.06 69.56
CA THR A 236 -28.48 33.07 70.87
C THR A 236 -29.98 32.59 70.90
N THR A 237 -30.64 32.03 71.97
CA THR A 237 -30.28 31.56 73.36
C THR A 237 -31.45 30.88 74.17
N THR A 238 -31.22 29.77 74.95
CA THR A 238 -31.93 29.35 76.25
C THR A 238 -33.42 28.86 76.20
N VAL A 239 -34.01 27.89 76.96
CA VAL A 239 -33.64 26.94 78.08
C VAL A 239 -34.80 25.89 78.28
N GLU A 240 -34.58 24.56 78.44
CA GLU A 240 -34.47 23.74 79.69
C GLU A 240 -35.73 22.82 79.98
N PRO A 241 -35.86 21.98 81.07
CA PRO A 241 -36.03 20.51 80.96
C PRO A 241 -37.14 19.96 81.92
N PRO A 242 -36.99 18.95 82.84
CA PRO A 242 -36.34 17.60 82.84
C PRO A 242 -37.37 16.44 83.15
N THR A 243 -37.06 15.13 83.10
CA THR A 243 -36.46 14.34 84.23
C THR A 243 -36.34 12.82 83.96
N ARG A 244 -35.15 12.27 84.28
CA ARG A 244 -34.78 11.05 85.04
C ARG A 244 -35.76 9.87 85.29
N SER A 245 -35.25 8.62 85.10
CA SER A 245 -35.12 7.55 86.14
C SER A 245 -34.59 6.22 85.51
N MET A 246 -33.37 5.74 85.83
CA MET A 246 -33.06 4.56 86.69
C MET A 246 -33.94 3.30 86.47
N GLY A 247 -33.42 2.07 86.27
CA GLY A 247 -32.05 1.53 86.33
C GLY A 247 -31.98 0.04 85.88
N PRO A 248 -30.85 -0.69 86.08
CA PRO A 248 -30.58 -1.99 85.42
C PRO A 248 -30.70 -3.23 86.32
N LYS A 249 -30.83 -4.42 85.71
CA LYS A 249 -30.42 -5.73 86.30
C LYS A 249 -29.89 -6.68 85.23
N SER A 250 -28.95 -7.54 85.64
CA SER A 250 -28.30 -8.56 84.82
C SER A 250 -28.57 -9.97 85.35
N VAL A 251 -28.33 -10.96 84.48
CA VAL A 251 -28.36 -12.43 84.69
C VAL A 251 -29.75 -13.04 84.80
#